data_AF-K2QBH5-F1
#
_entry.id   AF-K2QBH5-F1
#
_cell.length_a   1.000
_cell.length_b   1.000
_cell.length_c   1.000
_cell.angle_alpha   90.00
_cell.angle_beta   90.00
_cell.angle_gamma   90.00
#
_symmetry.space_group_name_H-M   'P 1'
#
loop_
_entity.id
_entity.type
_entity.pdbx_description
1 polymer ?
#
loop_
_entity_poly.entity_id
_entity_poly.type
_entity_poly.pdbx_seq_one_letter_code
_entity_poly.pdbx_strand_id
1 'polypeptide(L)' 'MSRAERLKTKNTFTIKAKVKIPKKVLLVDDIYTTGNTIQQAIAILKSAGVQEIKSFSLCR' A
#
# COMPACT_ATOMS: atom_id res chain seq x y z
N MET A 1 -10.20 -20.35 5.11
CA MET A 1 -9.52 -19.08 5.40
C MET A 1 -10.53 -17.97 5.66
N SER A 2 -10.61 -17.51 6.91
CA SER A 2 -11.53 -16.47 7.38
C SER A 2 -11.07 -15.04 6.99
N ARG A 3 -12.00 -14.06 7.02
CA ARG A 3 -11.67 -12.64 6.78
C ARG A 3 -10.56 -12.12 7.71
N ALA A 4 -10.53 -12.60 8.96
CA ALA A 4 -9.55 -12.18 9.95
C ALA A 4 -8.13 -12.72 9.66
N GLU A 5 -8.01 -13.91 9.07
CA GLU A 5 -6.72 -14.52 8.71
C GLU A 5 -6.05 -13.79 7.53
N ARG A 6 -6.84 -13.28 6.57
CA ARG A 6 -6.33 -12.44 5.48
C ARG A 6 -5.85 -11.07 5.95
N LEU A 7 -6.43 -10.56 7.04
CA LEU A 7 -6.00 -9.30 7.65
C LEU A 7 -4.70 -9.47 8.46
N LYS A 8 -4.45 -10.69 8.97
CA LYS A 8 -3.23 -11.09 9.68
C LYS A 8 -2.09 -11.52 8.76
N THR A 9 -2.29 -11.54 7.44
CA THR A 9 -1.20 -11.89 6.52
C THR A 9 -0.13 -10.79 6.63
N LYS A 10 1.08 -11.20 6.99
CA LYS A 10 2.22 -10.33 7.29
C LYS A 10 2.38 -9.33 6.14
N ASN A 11 2.27 -8.03 6.44
CA ASN A 11 2.46 -6.99 5.43
C ASN A 11 3.90 -7.11 4.89
N THR A 12 4.03 -7.38 3.59
CA THR A 12 5.32 -7.62 2.94
C THR A 12 6.00 -6.34 2.47
N PHE A 13 5.29 -5.21 2.48
CA PHE A 13 5.86 -3.93 2.09
C PHE A 13 6.73 -3.37 3.22
N THR A 14 7.80 -2.67 2.83
CA THR A 14 8.67 -1.93 3.74
C THR A 14 9.16 -0.66 3.07
N ILE A 15 9.41 0.38 3.88
CA ILE A 15 10.02 1.62 3.42
C ILE A 15 11.53 1.52 3.64
N LYS A 16 12.32 1.85 2.61
CA LYS A 16 13.77 1.94 2.74
C LYS A 16 14.15 3.01 3.77
N ALA A 17 15.05 2.66 4.68
CA ALA A 17 15.56 3.58 5.69
C ALA A 17 16.23 4.81 5.03
N LYS A 18 16.19 5.96 5.72
CA LYS A 18 16.80 7.23 5.30
C LYS A 18 16.25 7.83 3.99
N VAL A 19 15.08 7.38 3.52
CA VAL A 19 14.38 8.02 2.40
C VAL A 19 13.42 9.06 2.94
N LYS A 20 13.49 10.29 2.40
CA LYS A 20 12.49 11.32 2.67
C LYS A 20 11.27 11.04 1.82
N ILE A 21 10.16 10.68 2.46
CA ILE A 21 8.91 10.37 1.76
C ILE A 21 8.17 11.68 1.46
N PRO A 22 7.69 11.88 0.23
CA PRO A 22 6.90 13.07 -0.10
C PRO A 22 5.54 13.06 0.59
N LYS A 23 4.94 14.24 0.74
CA LYS A 23 3.59 14.38 1.32
C LYS A 23 2.48 13.76 0.44
N LYS A 24 2.73 13.62 -0.86
CA LYS A 24 1.80 13.08 -1.85
C LYS A 24 2.47 11.91 -2.58
N VAL A 25 1.77 10.78 -2.65
CA VAL A 25 2.26 9.56 -3.29
C VAL A 25 1.18 9.00 -4.22
N LEU A 26 1.59 8.60 -5.43
CA LEU A 26 0.77 7.82 -6.35
C LEU A 26 1.34 6.40 -6.42
N LEU A 27 0.54 5.41 -6.02
CA LEU A 27 0.82 4.00 -6.23
C LEU A 27 0.41 3.62 -7.65
N VAL A 28 1.32 2.99 -8.39
CA VAL A 28 1.05 2.51 -9.75
C VAL A 28 1.26 1.01 -9.77
N ASP A 29 0.27 0.29 -10.30
CA ASP A 29 0.32 -1.17 -10.45
C ASP A 29 -0.21 -1.57 -11.84
N ASP A 30 0.17 -2.72 -12.38
CA ASP A 30 -0.34 -3.16 -13.68
C ASP A 30 -1.76 -3.74 -13.57
N ILE A 31 -2.03 -4.55 -12.55
CA ILE A 31 -3.33 -5.23 -12.36
C ILE A 31 -3.86 -5.05 -10.94
N TYR A 32 -5.00 -4.38 -10.81
CA TYR A 32 -5.70 -4.22 -9.53
C TYR A 32 -6.62 -5.41 -9.25
N THR A 33 -6.18 -6.33 -8.39
CA THR A 33 -7.00 -7.50 -8.02
C THR A 33 -7.86 -7.24 -6.77
N THR A 34 -7.63 -7.94 -5.67
CA THR A 34 -8.48 -7.89 -4.46
C THR A 34 -8.24 -6.65 -3.59
N GLY A 35 -7.38 -5.74 -4.02
CA GLY A 35 -7.05 -4.50 -3.31
C GLY A 35 -6.22 -4.67 -2.03
N ASN A 36 -6.04 -5.90 -1.52
CA ASN A 36 -5.30 -6.16 -0.28
C ASN A 36 -3.84 -5.67 -0.38
N THR A 37 -3.21 -5.89 -1.54
CA THR A 37 -1.85 -5.43 -1.85
C THR A 37 -1.73 -3.89 -1.72
N ILE A 38 -2.65 -3.16 -2.34
CA ILE A 38 -2.67 -1.69 -2.27
C ILE A 38 -2.96 -1.20 -0.84
N GLN A 39 -3.88 -1.84 -0.13
CA GLN A 39 -4.20 -1.46 1.26
C GLN A 39 -2.99 -1.62 2.19
N GLN A 40 -2.21 -2.69 2.01
CA GLN A 40 -0.98 -2.91 2.77
C GLN A 40 0.08 -1.83 2.50
N ALA A 41 0.26 -1.42 1.24
CA ALA A 41 1.17 -0.32 0.89
C ALA A 41 0.69 1.04 1.44
N ILE A 42 -0.62 1.33 1.33
CA ILE A 42 -1.24 2.53 1.90
C ILE A 42 -1.02 2.60 3.41
N ALA A 43 -1.20 1.49 4.13
CA ALA A 43 -1.05 1.45 5.58
C ALA A 43 0.36 1.89 6.00
N ILE A 44 1.39 1.39 5.32
CA ILE A 44 2.79 1.74 5.60
C ILE A 44 3.10 3.20 5.26
N LEU A 45 2.61 3.70 4.12
CA LEU A 45 2.80 5.10 3.72
C LEU A 45 2.10 6.06 4.69
N LYS A 46 0.91 5.71 5.19
CA LYS A 46 0.23 6.47 6.24
C LYS A 46 1.02 6.49 7.53
N SER A 47 1.52 5.34 7.99
CA SER A 47 2.37 5.25 9.18
C SER A 47 3.67 6.04 9.05
N ALA A 48 4.14 6.28 7.82
CA ALA A 48 5.31 7.08 7.54
C ALA A 48 5.02 8.58 7.28
N GLY A 49 3.77 9.02 7.47
CA GLY A 49 3.39 10.45 7.46
C GLY A 49 2.98 11.01 6.10
N VAL A 50 2.66 10.16 5.12
CA VAL A 50 2.12 10.61 3.83
C VAL A 50 0.69 11.12 4.01
N GLN A 51 0.40 12.29 3.43
CA GLN A 51 -0.88 12.99 3.60
C GLN A 51 -1.89 12.64 2.51
N GLU A 52 -1.43 12.54 1.26
CA GLU A 52 -2.27 12.20 0.11
C GLU A 52 -1.72 10.94 -0.56
N ILE A 53 -2.55 9.90 -0.65
CA ILE A 53 -2.19 8.65 -1.33
C ILE A 53 -3.27 8.36 -2.37
N LYS A 54 -2.86 8.22 -3.63
CA LYS A 54 -3.71 7.77 -4.74
C LYS A 54 -3.18 6.47 -5.30
N SER A 55 -4.03 5.73 -5.99
CA SER A 55 -3.66 4.51 -6.71
C SER A 55 -4.16 4.56 -8.14
N PHE A 56 -3.33 4.13 -9.08
CA PHE A 56 -3.68 3.95 -10.48
C PHE A 56 -3.25 2.55 -10.92
N SER A 57 -4.13 1.87 -11.68
CA SER A 57 -3.81 0.56 -12.24
C SER A 57 -4.25 0.47 -13.69
N LEU A 58 -3.46 -0.24 -14.50
CA LEU A 58 -3.71 -0.36 -15.94
C LEU A 58 -4.95 -1.21 -16.23
N CYS A 59 -5.14 -2.30 -15.47
CA CYS A 59 -6.25 -3.23 -15.62
C CYS A 59 -6.94 -3.50 -14.26
N ARG A 60 -8.23 -3.82 -14.32
CA ARG A 60 -9.08 -4.18 -13.17
C ARG A 60 -9.71 -5.55 -13.36
#